data_AF-A0A2N3BM83-F1
#
_entry.id   AF-A0A2N3BM83-F1
#
_cell.length_a   1.000
_cell.length_b   1.000
_cell.length_c   1.000
_cell.angle_alpha   90.00
_cell.angle_beta   90.00
_cell.angle_gamma   90.00
#
_symmetry.space_group_name_H-M   'P 1'
#
loop_
_entity.id
_entity.type
_entity.pdbx_description
1 polymer ?
#
loop_
_entity_poly.entity_id
_entity_poly.type
_entity_poly.pdbx_seq_one_letter_code
_entity_poly.pdbx_strand_id
1 'polypeptide(L)'
;VWVGDGSNFPGQSDFSRQLDRYLDAAAAIYAGLPADWRLYIEHKMYEPAFYSTVVQDWGTSYLIARELGEQALCLVDLGHHAPNVNVEMIVARLIRFGKLGGFHLNDSKYGDDDLDTGAIAPYRLFLIFNELVGAVGRPGFAPAYMLDQSHNVTDPIESLMVSATEAARAHAQALLVDRAALAGHQDGNDALMATLTLKEAFRTDVEPILAMARVRAGAAIDPVSAFRAAGYRAHVAQARPASAAGGGGIV
;
A
#
# COMPACT_ATOMS: atom_id res chain seq x y z
N VAL A 1 -0.60 12.99 -2.62
CA VAL A 1 -0.34 13.73 -3.86
C VAL A 1 0.48 12.83 -4.73
N TRP A 2 -0.16 12.34 -5.77
CA TRP A 2 0.46 11.63 -6.88
C TRP A 2 0.22 12.49 -8.13
N VAL A 3 1.24 12.58 -8.98
CA VAL A 3 1.17 13.28 -10.26
C VAL A 3 1.95 12.48 -11.29
N GLY A 4 1.49 12.51 -12.54
CA GLY A 4 2.15 11.86 -13.68
C GLY A 4 3.28 12.66 -14.30
N ASP A 5 3.74 13.73 -13.62
CA ASP A 5 4.77 14.63 -14.10
C ASP A 5 6.07 13.88 -14.40
N GLY A 6 6.56 14.04 -15.62
CA GLY A 6 7.71 13.31 -16.09
C GLY A 6 8.01 13.63 -17.56
N SER A 7 8.73 12.73 -18.20
CA SER A 7 9.08 12.82 -19.61
C SER A 7 9.03 11.46 -20.29
N ASN A 8 8.82 11.48 -21.60
CA ASN A 8 8.78 10.28 -22.45
C ASN A 8 10.02 10.17 -23.36
N PHE A 9 10.89 11.18 -23.39
CA PHE A 9 12.08 11.19 -24.24
C PHE A 9 13.31 11.79 -23.55
N PRO A 10 14.53 11.26 -23.81
CA PRO A 10 15.79 11.88 -23.41
C PRO A 10 15.90 13.34 -23.85
N GLY A 11 16.26 14.22 -22.91
CA GLY A 11 16.44 15.65 -23.15
C GLY A 11 15.15 16.48 -23.14
N GLN A 12 13.96 15.86 -23.02
CA GLN A 12 12.69 16.59 -22.90
C GLN A 12 12.60 17.39 -21.60
N SER A 13 13.18 16.87 -20.51
CA SER A 13 13.22 17.52 -19.21
C SER A 13 14.65 17.62 -18.69
N ASP A 14 14.97 18.77 -18.11
CA ASP A 14 16.08 18.92 -17.16
C ASP A 14 15.58 18.43 -15.80
N PHE A 15 16.09 17.29 -15.32
CA PHE A 15 15.57 16.61 -14.14
C PHE A 15 15.69 17.44 -12.87
N SER A 16 16.81 18.15 -12.68
CA SER A 16 17.02 19.01 -11.52
C SER A 16 16.03 20.16 -11.52
N ARG A 17 15.91 20.89 -12.64
CA ARG A 17 14.95 22.00 -12.73
C ARG A 17 13.50 21.53 -12.62
N GLN A 18 13.20 20.29 -13.03
CA GLN A 18 11.87 19.71 -12.89
C GLN A 18 11.54 19.43 -11.42
N LEU A 19 12.49 18.89 -10.66
CA LEU A 19 12.35 18.71 -9.22
C LEU A 19 12.25 20.05 -8.48
N ASP A 20 13.04 21.06 -8.86
CA ASP A 20 12.96 22.41 -8.27
C ASP A 20 11.54 22.98 -8.39
N ARG A 21 10.94 22.92 -9.59
CA ARG A 21 9.56 23.37 -9.82
C ARG A 21 8.54 22.57 -9.00
N TYR A 22 8.75 21.26 -8.86
CA TYR A 22 7.90 20.43 -8.03
C TYR A 22 7.99 20.85 -6.56
N LEU A 23 9.20 21.09 -6.04
CA LEU A 23 9.42 21.55 -4.67
C LEU A 23 8.78 22.91 -4.41
N ASP A 24 8.92 23.87 -5.32
CA ASP A 24 8.27 25.19 -5.23
C ASP A 24 6.74 25.05 -5.13
N ALA A 25 6.14 24.22 -5.99
CA ALA A 25 4.70 23.97 -5.98
C ALA A 25 4.25 23.23 -4.71
N ALA A 26 4.99 22.21 -4.30
CA ALA A 26 4.70 21.43 -3.11
C ALA A 26 4.85 22.28 -1.83
N ALA A 27 5.80 23.21 -1.79
CA ALA A 27 5.97 24.16 -0.69
C ALA A 27 4.78 25.13 -0.58
N ALA A 28 4.24 25.59 -1.71
CA ALA A 28 3.03 26.41 -1.72
C ALA A 28 1.81 25.65 -1.17
N ILE A 29 1.66 24.37 -1.52
CA ILE A 29 0.62 23.49 -0.94
C ILE A 29 0.86 23.31 0.56
N TYR A 30 2.10 23.00 0.94
CA TYR A 30 2.50 22.75 2.32
C TYR A 30 2.21 23.96 3.23
N ALA A 31 2.49 25.19 2.76
CA ALA A 31 2.22 26.42 3.49
C ALA A 31 0.73 26.64 3.81
N GLY A 32 -0.17 25.99 3.06
CA GLY A 32 -1.62 26.03 3.29
C GLY A 32 -2.15 24.92 4.20
N LEU A 33 -1.31 24.01 4.69
CA LEU A 33 -1.77 22.90 5.53
C LEU A 33 -2.19 23.37 6.92
N PRO A 34 -3.38 22.97 7.40
CA PRO A 34 -3.71 23.07 8.82
C PRO A 34 -2.69 22.31 9.69
N ALA A 35 -2.50 22.74 10.94
CA ALA A 35 -1.46 22.19 11.82
C ALA A 35 -1.65 20.70 12.16
N ASP A 36 -2.87 20.17 12.06
CA ASP A 36 -3.23 18.78 12.33
C ASP A 36 -3.32 17.91 11.05
N TRP A 37 -3.02 18.48 9.89
CA TRP A 37 -3.01 17.75 8.61
C TRP A 37 -1.65 17.15 8.30
N ARG A 38 -1.65 16.22 7.34
CA ARG A 38 -0.44 15.62 6.77
C ARG A 38 -0.50 15.71 5.25
N LEU A 39 0.66 15.90 4.62
CA LEU A 39 0.85 15.83 3.19
C LEU A 39 1.58 14.55 2.83
N TYR A 40 0.93 13.71 2.03
CA TYR A 40 1.49 12.45 1.58
C TYR A 40 2.05 12.56 0.16
N ILE A 41 3.31 12.22 -0.01
CA ILE A 41 4.03 12.23 -1.30
C ILE A 41 4.14 10.80 -1.79
N GLU A 42 3.38 10.49 -2.82
CA GLU A 42 3.34 9.17 -3.42
C GLU A 42 4.31 9.11 -4.60
N HIS A 43 5.18 8.12 -4.59
CA HIS A 43 6.15 7.89 -5.66
C HIS A 43 5.65 6.82 -6.61
N LYS A 44 6.03 6.93 -7.89
CA LYS A 44 5.74 5.92 -8.92
C LYS A 44 6.85 5.88 -9.94
N MET A 45 7.41 4.69 -10.19
CA MET A 45 8.56 4.51 -11.09
C MET A 45 8.32 5.06 -12.50
N TYR A 46 7.17 4.75 -13.09
CA TYR A 46 6.79 5.13 -14.45
C TYR A 46 5.26 5.08 -14.57
N GLU A 47 4.74 5.48 -15.74
CA GLU A 47 3.31 5.61 -16.05
C GLU A 47 2.63 6.77 -15.31
N PRO A 48 2.13 7.78 -16.03
CA PRO A 48 2.03 7.91 -17.49
C PRO A 48 3.34 8.34 -18.18
N ALA A 49 4.39 8.68 -17.42
CA ALA A 49 5.70 9.01 -17.98
C ALA A 49 6.55 7.75 -18.18
N PHE A 50 7.11 7.56 -19.38
CA PHE A 50 7.77 6.31 -19.77
C PHE A 50 9.29 6.41 -19.94
N TYR A 51 9.89 7.58 -19.68
CA TYR A 51 11.34 7.75 -19.65
C TYR A 51 11.84 8.25 -18.29
N SER A 52 11.22 9.29 -17.72
CA SER A 52 11.51 9.75 -16.36
C SER A 52 10.23 10.21 -15.65
N THR A 53 10.11 9.97 -14.35
CA THR A 53 9.06 10.54 -13.50
C THR A 53 9.71 11.45 -12.46
N VAL A 54 9.07 12.56 -12.08
CA VAL A 54 9.64 13.50 -11.09
C VAL A 54 9.81 12.84 -9.73
N VAL A 55 8.77 12.14 -9.27
CA VAL A 55 8.75 11.44 -7.98
C VAL A 55 8.84 9.93 -8.24
N GLN A 56 9.96 9.49 -8.80
CA GLN A 56 10.11 8.13 -9.34
C GLN A 56 10.25 7.03 -8.28
N ASP A 57 10.80 7.34 -7.11
CA ASP A 57 11.06 6.35 -6.07
C ASP A 57 10.96 6.93 -4.65
N TRP A 58 11.07 6.03 -3.66
CA TRP A 58 11.06 6.38 -2.25
C TRP A 58 12.20 7.31 -1.84
N GLY A 59 13.32 7.33 -2.58
CA GLY A 59 14.45 8.22 -2.34
C GLY A 59 14.07 9.66 -2.65
N THR A 60 13.50 9.93 -3.82
CA THR A 60 12.99 11.27 -4.16
C THR A 60 11.83 11.67 -3.25
N SER A 61 10.89 10.76 -2.99
CA SER A 61 9.79 11.03 -2.04
C SER A 61 10.31 11.40 -0.64
N TYR A 62 11.35 10.73 -0.15
CA TYR A 62 11.99 11.06 1.12
C TYR A 62 12.67 12.43 1.11
N LEU A 63 13.39 12.78 0.03
CA LEU A 63 14.02 14.09 -0.13
C LEU A 63 12.98 15.22 -0.09
N ILE A 64 11.89 15.07 -0.83
CA ILE A 64 10.78 16.02 -0.82
C ILE A 64 10.17 16.12 0.59
N ALA A 65 9.85 14.99 1.22
CA ALA A 65 9.22 14.97 2.53
C ALA A 65 10.12 15.61 3.61
N ARG A 66 11.44 15.47 3.47
CA ARG A 66 12.45 16.11 4.33
C ARG A 66 12.53 17.62 4.08
N GLU A 67 12.52 18.04 2.83
CA GLU A 67 12.64 19.46 2.45
C GLU A 67 11.42 20.27 2.87
N LEU A 68 10.20 19.71 2.73
CA LEU A 68 8.97 20.42 3.04
C LEU A 68 8.73 20.60 4.55
N GLY A 69 9.00 19.57 5.37
CA GLY A 69 8.89 19.65 6.82
C GLY A 69 8.16 18.47 7.47
N GLU A 70 7.83 18.61 8.75
CA GLU A 70 7.32 17.53 9.60
C GLU A 70 5.96 16.97 9.14
N GLN A 71 5.08 17.80 8.57
CA GLN A 71 3.77 17.34 8.10
C GLN A 71 3.84 16.59 6.76
N ALA A 72 4.99 16.61 6.08
CA ALA A 72 5.21 15.93 4.81
C ALA A 72 5.83 14.55 5.04
N LEU A 73 5.16 13.52 4.52
CA LEU A 73 5.50 12.11 4.70
C LEU A 73 5.39 11.38 3.35
N CYS A 74 6.04 10.23 3.24
CA CYS A 74 6.01 9.38 2.05
C CYS A 74 4.81 8.42 2.10
N LEU A 75 4.12 8.27 0.98
CA LEU A 75 3.11 7.22 0.78
C LEU A 75 3.71 6.12 -0.09
N VAL A 76 3.50 4.88 0.32
CA VAL A 76 4.01 3.68 -0.34
C VAL A 76 2.84 2.96 -0.99
N ASP A 77 2.78 2.99 -2.31
CA ASP A 77 1.91 2.10 -3.10
C ASP A 77 2.68 0.82 -3.47
N LEU A 78 2.08 -0.35 -3.26
CA LEU A 78 2.78 -1.63 -3.45
C LEU A 78 3.14 -1.95 -4.91
N GLY A 79 2.39 -1.43 -5.88
CA GLY A 79 2.58 -1.61 -7.32
C GLY A 79 3.63 -0.69 -7.95
N HIS A 80 4.01 0.37 -7.25
CA HIS A 80 4.77 1.50 -7.82
C HIS A 80 6.31 1.32 -7.91
N HIS A 81 6.80 0.11 -7.68
CA HIS A 81 8.23 -0.16 -7.52
C HIS A 81 8.83 -0.87 -8.73
N ALA A 82 10.14 -0.68 -8.94
CA ALA A 82 10.87 -1.44 -9.95
C ALA A 82 10.83 -2.95 -9.67
N PRO A 83 11.00 -3.81 -10.71
CA PRO A 83 11.01 -5.24 -10.53
C PRO A 83 12.01 -5.71 -9.47
N ASN A 84 11.57 -6.63 -8.60
CA ASN A 84 12.35 -7.26 -7.52
C ASN A 84 12.78 -6.32 -6.37
N VAL A 85 12.27 -5.09 -6.30
CA VAL A 85 12.52 -4.21 -5.15
C VAL A 85 11.98 -4.86 -3.88
N ASN A 86 12.80 -4.84 -2.81
CA ASN A 86 12.38 -5.24 -1.47
C ASN A 86 11.58 -4.08 -0.84
N VAL A 87 10.25 -4.15 -0.93
CA VAL A 87 9.33 -3.09 -0.48
C VAL A 87 9.29 -3.00 1.04
N GLU A 88 9.30 -4.14 1.75
CA GLU A 88 9.31 -4.17 3.20
C GLU A 88 10.56 -3.48 3.80
N MET A 89 11.71 -3.49 3.11
CA MET A 89 12.88 -2.71 3.50
C MET A 89 12.65 -1.20 3.34
N ILE A 90 11.99 -0.76 2.27
CA ILE A 90 11.63 0.66 2.07
C ILE A 90 10.74 1.11 3.23
N VAL A 91 9.73 0.31 3.58
CA VAL A 91 8.87 0.54 4.74
C VAL A 91 9.70 0.70 6.01
N ALA A 92 10.59 -0.26 6.31
CA ALA A 92 11.47 -0.19 7.49
C ALA A 92 12.34 1.08 7.51
N ARG A 93 12.85 1.54 6.36
CA ARG A 93 13.63 2.78 6.24
C ARG A 93 12.77 4.01 6.53
N LEU A 94 11.60 4.12 5.90
CA LEU A 94 10.70 5.26 6.11
C LEU A 94 10.21 5.33 7.56
N ILE A 95 9.93 4.19 8.21
CA ILE A 95 9.63 4.14 9.65
C ILE A 95 10.81 4.65 10.47
N ARG A 96 12.04 4.18 10.18
CA ARG A 96 13.25 4.57 10.93
C ARG A 96 13.48 6.08 10.89
N PHE A 97 13.18 6.73 9.77
CA PHE A 97 13.36 8.17 9.59
C PHE A 97 12.09 8.98 9.85
N GLY A 98 11.02 8.38 10.37
CA GLY A 98 9.78 9.08 10.71
C GLY A 98 9.06 9.67 9.50
N LYS A 99 9.28 9.12 8.30
CA LYS A 99 8.71 9.58 7.03
C LYS A 99 7.73 8.61 6.39
N LEU A 100 7.28 7.56 7.10
CA LEU A 100 6.19 6.72 6.62
C LEU A 100 4.84 7.39 6.92
N GLY A 101 4.16 7.88 5.88
CA GLY A 101 2.84 8.50 5.97
C GLY A 101 1.69 7.50 5.89
N GLY A 102 1.79 6.54 4.98
CA GLY A 102 0.76 5.52 4.80
C GLY A 102 1.01 4.61 3.61
N PHE A 103 -0.02 3.82 3.30
CA PHE A 103 -0.02 2.80 2.27
C PHE A 103 -1.19 2.96 1.31
N HIS A 104 -0.91 2.71 0.04
CA HIS A 104 -1.89 2.23 -0.91
C HIS A 104 -1.64 0.72 -1.12
N LEU A 105 -2.64 -0.07 -0.75
CA LEU A 105 -2.58 -1.52 -0.76
C LEU A 105 -3.26 -2.06 -2.02
N ASN A 106 -2.48 -2.84 -2.77
CA ASN A 106 -2.87 -3.62 -3.93
C ASN A 106 -1.96 -4.86 -4.02
N ASP A 107 -2.07 -5.60 -5.12
CA ASP A 107 -1.07 -6.57 -5.49
C ASP A 107 -0.76 -6.47 -6.99
N SER A 108 0.37 -7.04 -7.37
CA SER A 108 0.85 -6.94 -8.74
C SER A 108 1.87 -8.02 -9.08
N LYS A 109 2.04 -8.24 -10.38
CA LYS A 109 3.00 -9.18 -10.96
C LYS A 109 3.96 -8.52 -11.94
N TYR A 110 3.51 -7.55 -12.73
CA TYR A 110 4.30 -6.97 -13.83
C TYR A 110 4.67 -5.51 -13.59
N GLY A 111 3.67 -4.67 -13.30
CA GLY A 111 3.87 -3.26 -13.00
C GLY A 111 2.87 -2.79 -11.95
N ASP A 112 2.25 -1.65 -12.23
CA ASP A 112 1.15 -1.14 -11.42
C ASP A 112 -0.18 -1.78 -11.86
N ASP A 113 -0.32 -3.07 -11.55
CA ASP A 113 -1.43 -3.89 -12.04
C ASP A 113 -2.75 -3.65 -11.28
N ASP A 114 -2.69 -2.97 -10.13
CA ASP A 114 -3.83 -2.59 -9.29
C ASP A 114 -4.76 -3.76 -8.86
N LEU A 115 -4.19 -4.96 -8.62
CA LEU A 115 -4.99 -6.16 -8.32
C LEU A 115 -5.41 -6.22 -6.84
N ASP A 116 -6.36 -7.13 -6.58
CA ASP A 116 -6.82 -7.52 -5.24
C ASP A 116 -5.64 -7.78 -4.28
N THR A 117 -5.71 -7.23 -3.06
CA THR A 117 -4.58 -7.18 -2.12
C THR A 117 -4.25 -8.59 -1.67
N GLY A 118 -2.99 -9.02 -1.82
CA GLY A 118 -2.55 -10.36 -1.43
C GLY A 118 -2.95 -11.49 -2.38
N ALA A 119 -3.60 -11.19 -3.51
CA ALA A 119 -4.03 -12.22 -4.47
C ALA A 119 -2.87 -12.88 -5.24
N ILE A 120 -1.72 -12.21 -5.35
CA ILE A 120 -0.56 -12.67 -6.12
C ILE A 120 0.60 -13.07 -5.20
N ALA A 121 0.96 -12.20 -4.26
CA ALA A 121 2.11 -12.34 -3.38
C ALA A 121 1.72 -12.13 -1.89
N PRO A 122 0.89 -13.01 -1.31
CA PRO A 122 0.40 -12.85 0.07
C PRO A 122 1.54 -12.84 1.11
N TYR A 123 2.66 -13.51 0.83
CA TYR A 123 3.81 -13.47 1.72
C TYR A 123 4.50 -12.09 1.74
N ARG A 124 4.53 -11.37 0.61
CA ARG A 124 5.06 -9.98 0.56
C ARG A 124 4.21 -9.06 1.43
N LEU A 125 2.89 -9.17 1.34
CA LEU A 125 1.97 -8.43 2.19
C LEU A 125 2.23 -8.71 3.68
N PHE A 126 2.37 -9.99 4.06
CA PHE A 126 2.75 -10.38 5.41
C PHE A 126 4.08 -9.76 5.86
N LEU A 127 5.12 -9.77 5.02
CA LEU A 127 6.44 -9.20 5.35
C LEU A 127 6.37 -7.68 5.57
N ILE A 128 5.55 -6.96 4.79
CA ILE A 128 5.27 -5.54 5.02
C ILE A 128 4.60 -5.35 6.38
N PHE A 129 3.54 -6.10 6.68
CA PHE A 129 2.86 -6.03 7.98
C PHE A 129 3.76 -6.46 9.15
N ASN A 130 4.74 -7.33 8.92
CA ASN A 130 5.74 -7.70 9.93
C ASN A 130 6.55 -6.48 10.40
N GLU A 131 6.99 -5.63 9.47
CA GLU A 131 7.70 -4.39 9.80
C GLU A 131 6.80 -3.40 10.56
N LEU A 132 5.53 -3.32 10.16
CA LEU A 132 4.55 -2.44 10.81
C LEU A 132 4.25 -2.85 12.24
N VAL A 133 4.01 -4.14 12.49
CA VAL A 133 3.82 -4.66 13.84
C VAL A 133 5.08 -4.47 14.68
N GLY A 134 6.27 -4.67 14.09
CA GLY A 134 7.56 -4.41 14.75
C GLY A 134 7.81 -2.93 15.10
N ALA A 135 7.06 -2.00 14.50
CA ALA A 135 7.16 -0.57 14.74
C ALA A 135 6.09 -0.02 15.71
N VAL A 136 5.11 -0.83 16.11
CA VAL A 136 4.07 -0.43 17.08
C VAL A 136 4.71 0.09 18.36
N GLY A 137 4.23 1.23 18.86
CA GLY A 137 4.75 1.89 20.05
C GLY A 137 5.89 2.88 19.80
N ARG A 138 6.41 3.00 18.57
CA ARG A 138 7.35 4.08 18.21
C ARG A 138 6.64 5.44 18.25
N PRO A 139 7.27 6.50 18.80
CA PRO A 139 6.70 7.84 18.80
C PRO A 139 6.33 8.30 17.37
N GLY A 140 5.12 8.84 17.20
CA GLY A 140 4.63 9.34 15.92
C GLY A 140 4.28 8.26 14.88
N PHE A 141 4.44 6.96 15.19
CA PHE A 141 4.09 5.88 14.29
C PHE A 141 2.58 5.67 14.22
N ALA A 142 1.95 6.26 13.21
CA ALA A 142 0.54 6.10 12.90
C ALA A 142 0.36 6.23 11.38
N PRO A 143 0.83 5.24 10.58
CA PRO A 143 0.64 5.26 9.15
C PRO A 143 -0.85 5.12 8.81
N ALA A 144 -1.25 5.74 7.71
CA ALA A 144 -2.59 5.55 7.17
C ALA A 144 -2.65 4.30 6.26
N TYR A 145 -3.79 3.64 6.20
CA TYR A 145 -3.99 2.41 5.43
C TYR A 145 -5.14 2.62 4.45
N MET A 146 -4.87 2.48 3.16
CA MET A 146 -5.85 2.64 2.09
C MET A 146 -5.73 1.49 1.09
N LEU A 147 -6.83 1.16 0.41
CA LEU A 147 -6.83 0.32 -0.78
C LEU A 147 -6.77 1.24 -2.01
N ASP A 148 -5.92 0.94 -2.98
CA ASP A 148 -5.88 1.62 -4.28
C ASP A 148 -5.81 0.54 -5.37
N GLN A 149 -6.94 0.27 -6.03
CA GLN A 149 -7.15 -0.95 -6.82
C GLN A 149 -8.12 -0.75 -7.97
N SER A 150 -7.95 -1.53 -9.03
CA SER A 150 -8.73 -1.51 -10.27
C SER A 150 -9.38 -2.87 -10.51
N HIS A 151 -10.71 -2.91 -10.42
CA HIS A 151 -11.50 -4.15 -10.45
C HIS A 151 -12.05 -4.44 -11.86
N ASN A 152 -11.15 -4.80 -12.77
CA ASN A 152 -11.47 -4.87 -14.20
C ASN A 152 -12.35 -6.07 -14.59
N VAL A 153 -12.30 -7.16 -13.83
CA VAL A 153 -12.91 -8.47 -14.19
C VAL A 153 -13.72 -9.10 -13.05
N THR A 154 -14.04 -8.34 -12.00
CA THR A 154 -14.78 -8.80 -10.81
C THR A 154 -15.90 -7.82 -10.46
N ASP A 155 -16.79 -8.23 -9.56
CA ASP A 155 -17.65 -7.25 -8.87
C ASP A 155 -16.76 -6.42 -7.93
N PRO A 156 -16.65 -5.09 -8.10
CA PRO A 156 -15.76 -4.27 -7.27
C PRO A 156 -16.07 -4.36 -5.77
N ILE A 157 -17.33 -4.61 -5.38
CA ILE A 157 -17.70 -4.74 -3.97
C ILE A 157 -17.14 -6.03 -3.38
N GLU A 158 -17.20 -7.14 -4.13
CA GLU A 158 -16.66 -8.42 -3.68
C GLU A 158 -15.14 -8.37 -3.55
N SER A 159 -14.44 -7.82 -4.55
CA SER A 159 -12.98 -7.68 -4.49
C SER A 159 -12.52 -6.78 -3.35
N LEU A 160 -13.20 -5.65 -3.09
CA LEU A 160 -12.89 -4.80 -1.94
C LEU A 160 -13.10 -5.53 -0.59
N MET A 161 -14.13 -6.37 -0.47
CA MET A 161 -14.33 -7.19 0.73
C MET A 161 -13.19 -8.21 0.92
N VAL A 162 -12.73 -8.83 -0.16
CA VAL A 162 -11.62 -9.80 -0.15
C VAL A 162 -10.30 -9.08 0.17
N SER A 163 -9.96 -8.00 -0.53
CA SER A 163 -8.74 -7.21 -0.30
C SER A 163 -8.63 -6.71 1.14
N ALA A 164 -9.72 -6.15 1.70
CA ALA A 164 -9.74 -5.71 3.10
C ALA A 164 -9.54 -6.88 4.08
N THR A 165 -10.10 -8.06 3.76
CA THR A 165 -9.91 -9.28 4.55
C THR A 165 -8.47 -9.77 4.50
N GLU A 166 -7.80 -9.69 3.34
CA GLU A 166 -6.40 -10.09 3.19
C GLU A 166 -5.42 -9.12 3.89
N ALA A 167 -5.70 -7.82 3.87
CA ALA A 167 -4.96 -6.85 4.69
C ALA A 167 -5.08 -7.18 6.19
N ALA A 168 -6.29 -7.51 6.66
CA ALA A 168 -6.52 -7.95 8.03
C ALA A 168 -5.85 -9.31 8.33
N ARG A 169 -5.79 -10.24 7.35
CA ARG A 169 -5.11 -11.53 7.46
C ARG A 169 -3.62 -11.35 7.69
N ALA A 170 -2.96 -10.57 6.84
CA ALA A 170 -1.54 -10.29 6.96
C ALA A 170 -1.21 -9.59 8.28
N HIS A 171 -2.06 -8.65 8.71
CA HIS A 171 -1.93 -8.03 10.02
C HIS A 171 -2.05 -9.04 11.16
N ALA A 172 -3.09 -9.88 11.17
CA ALA A 172 -3.30 -10.88 12.21
C ALA A 172 -2.14 -11.89 12.28
N GLN A 173 -1.65 -12.37 11.13
CA GLN A 173 -0.46 -13.23 11.07
C GLN A 173 0.78 -12.53 11.63
N ALA A 174 1.01 -11.25 11.29
CA ALA A 174 2.14 -10.49 11.82
C ALA A 174 2.09 -10.29 13.34
N LEU A 175 0.89 -10.24 13.94
CA LEU A 175 0.70 -10.20 15.40
C LEU A 175 1.08 -11.52 16.09
N LEU A 176 1.08 -12.65 15.37
CA LEU A 176 1.41 -13.97 15.91
C LEU A 176 2.92 -14.28 15.93
N VAL A 177 3.75 -13.41 15.36
CA VAL A 177 5.21 -13.59 15.33
C VAL A 177 5.77 -13.53 16.75
N ASP A 178 6.47 -14.59 17.20
CA ASP A 178 7.25 -14.56 18.43
C ASP A 178 8.45 -13.62 18.28
N ARG A 179 8.29 -12.39 18.79
CA ARG A 179 9.29 -11.33 18.68
C ARG A 179 10.54 -11.61 19.49
N ALA A 180 10.42 -12.31 20.62
CA ALA A 180 11.56 -12.62 21.48
C ALA A 180 12.43 -13.72 20.83
N ALA A 181 11.81 -14.78 20.31
CA ALA A 181 12.51 -15.82 19.58
C ALA A 181 13.16 -15.27 18.30
N LEU A 182 12.42 -14.46 17.53
CA LEU A 182 12.96 -13.84 16.31
C LEU A 182 14.20 -13.00 16.58
N ALA A 183 14.18 -12.15 17.61
CA ALA A 183 15.32 -11.34 18.01
C ALA A 183 16.53 -12.22 18.42
N GLY A 184 16.29 -13.26 19.21
CA GLY A 184 17.34 -14.22 19.60
C GLY A 184 17.99 -14.90 18.39
N HIS A 185 17.20 -15.34 17.40
CA HIS A 185 17.73 -15.93 16.17
C HIS A 185 18.49 -14.93 15.31
N GLN A 186 18.04 -13.67 15.25
CA GLN A 186 18.73 -12.59 14.53
C GLN A 186 20.09 -12.26 15.16
N ASP A 187 20.14 -12.06 16.48
CA ASP A 187 21.37 -11.75 17.21
C ASP A 187 22.37 -12.93 17.19
N GLY A 188 21.86 -14.16 17.12
CA GLY A 188 22.66 -15.38 16.99
C GLY A 188 23.06 -15.75 15.56
N ASN A 189 22.68 -14.95 14.55
CA ASN A 189 22.89 -15.24 13.12
C ASN A 189 22.28 -16.58 12.63
N ASP A 190 21.23 -17.07 13.29
CA ASP A 190 20.52 -18.27 12.88
C ASP A 190 19.44 -17.93 11.84
N ALA A 191 19.89 -17.76 10.60
CA ALA A 191 19.02 -17.38 9.49
C ALA A 191 17.88 -18.39 9.23
N LEU A 192 18.13 -19.69 9.47
CA LEU A 192 17.13 -20.73 9.25
C LEU A 192 16.02 -20.65 10.30
N MET A 193 16.38 -20.52 11.57
CA MET A 193 15.37 -20.40 12.61
C MET A 193 14.63 -19.07 12.55
N ALA A 194 15.31 -17.95 12.22
CA ALA A 194 14.66 -16.66 12.04
C ALA A 194 13.56 -16.70 10.95
N THR A 195 13.83 -17.33 9.80
CA THR A 195 12.81 -17.47 8.74
C THR A 195 11.70 -18.43 9.15
N LEU A 196 12.01 -19.51 9.88
CA LEU A 196 11.01 -20.44 10.39
C LEU A 196 10.06 -19.78 11.40
N THR A 197 10.55 -18.90 12.27
CA THR A 197 9.71 -18.12 13.21
C THR A 197 8.69 -17.26 12.48
N LEU A 198 9.09 -16.55 11.41
CA LEU A 198 8.14 -15.79 10.58
C LEU A 198 7.15 -16.71 9.86
N LYS A 199 7.63 -17.84 9.33
CA LYS A 199 6.81 -18.80 8.60
C LYS A 199 5.80 -19.53 9.49
N GLU A 200 6.08 -19.73 10.77
CA GLU A 200 5.13 -20.29 11.72
C GLU A 200 3.90 -19.38 11.87
N ALA A 201 4.13 -18.08 12.07
CA ALA A 201 3.07 -17.09 12.12
C ALA A 201 2.31 -16.98 10.78
N PHE A 202 3.04 -16.86 9.66
CA PHE A 202 2.43 -16.74 8.33
C PHE A 202 1.60 -17.96 7.90
N ARG A 203 2.01 -19.19 8.26
CA ARG A 203 1.27 -20.41 7.89
C ARG A 203 0.06 -20.67 8.79
N THR A 204 -0.09 -19.93 9.88
CA THR A 204 -1.26 -20.07 10.73
C THR A 204 -2.49 -19.60 9.97
N ASP A 205 -3.49 -20.47 9.86
CA ASP A 205 -4.79 -20.08 9.33
C ASP A 205 -5.52 -19.21 10.36
N VAL A 206 -5.56 -17.91 10.07
CA VAL A 206 -6.21 -16.91 10.92
C VAL A 206 -7.65 -16.60 10.49
N GLU A 207 -8.21 -17.29 9.48
CA GLU A 207 -9.59 -17.03 9.05
C GLU A 207 -10.62 -17.12 10.19
N PRO A 208 -10.54 -18.10 11.11
CA PRO A 208 -11.45 -18.14 12.26
C PRO A 208 -11.38 -16.88 13.15
N ILE A 209 -10.21 -16.26 13.27
CA ILE A 209 -10.02 -15.00 14.02
C ILE A 209 -10.74 -13.86 13.29
N LEU A 210 -10.52 -13.72 11.98
CA LEU A 210 -11.12 -12.66 11.17
C LEU A 210 -12.65 -12.79 11.13
N ALA A 211 -13.15 -14.00 10.93
CA ALA A 211 -14.57 -14.33 10.96
C ALA A 211 -15.22 -13.93 12.30
N MET A 212 -14.60 -14.30 13.42
CA MET A 212 -15.11 -13.93 14.74
C MET A 212 -15.00 -12.44 15.04
N ALA A 213 -13.96 -11.75 14.54
CA ALA A 213 -13.84 -10.31 14.66
C ALA A 213 -15.02 -9.60 13.96
N ARG A 214 -15.37 -10.04 12.75
CA ARG A 214 -16.55 -9.53 12.01
C ARG A 214 -17.84 -9.78 12.79
N VAL A 215 -18.08 -11.02 13.26
CA VAL A 215 -19.28 -11.37 14.04
C VAL A 215 -19.41 -10.50 15.29
N ARG A 216 -18.31 -10.31 16.04
CA ARG A 216 -18.32 -9.46 17.26
C ARG A 216 -18.57 -7.99 16.97
N ALA A 217 -18.24 -7.52 15.77
CA ALA A 217 -18.55 -6.18 15.30
C ALA A 217 -19.96 -6.06 14.66
N GLY A 218 -20.77 -7.11 14.70
CA GLY A 218 -22.11 -7.13 14.09
C GLY A 218 -22.12 -7.29 12.57
N ALA A 219 -21.00 -7.71 11.97
CA ALA A 219 -20.85 -7.95 10.54
C ALA A 219 -20.98 -9.45 10.17
N ALA A 220 -21.06 -9.73 8.87
CA ALA A 220 -21.19 -11.09 8.36
C ALA A 220 -19.91 -11.92 8.60
N ILE A 221 -20.11 -13.20 8.97
CA ILE A 221 -19.02 -14.16 9.15
C ILE A 221 -18.27 -14.41 7.83
N ASP A 222 -19.00 -14.50 6.73
CA ASP A 222 -18.53 -14.59 5.34
C ASP A 222 -19.14 -13.42 4.56
N PRO A 223 -18.36 -12.35 4.31
CA PRO A 223 -18.85 -11.13 3.65
C PRO A 223 -19.37 -11.36 2.23
N VAL A 224 -18.66 -12.16 1.43
CA VAL A 224 -19.01 -12.37 0.01
C VAL A 224 -20.27 -13.22 -0.09
N SER A 225 -20.37 -14.31 0.67
CA SER A 225 -21.59 -15.12 0.68
C SER A 225 -22.80 -14.33 1.16
N ALA A 226 -22.64 -13.49 2.19
CA ALA A 226 -23.71 -12.62 2.67
C ALA A 226 -24.12 -11.56 1.63
N PHE A 227 -23.15 -10.93 0.96
CA PHE A 227 -23.39 -9.97 -0.11
C PHE A 227 -24.19 -10.58 -1.27
N ARG A 228 -23.78 -11.78 -1.72
CA ARG A 228 -24.46 -12.51 -2.80
C ARG A 228 -25.87 -12.93 -2.39
N ALA A 229 -26.04 -13.47 -1.18
CA ALA A 229 -27.34 -13.86 -0.65
C ALA A 229 -28.31 -12.67 -0.51
N ALA A 230 -27.78 -11.48 -0.20
CA ALA A 230 -28.58 -10.26 -0.13
C ALA A 230 -29.06 -9.75 -1.50
N GLY A 231 -28.51 -10.26 -2.62
CA GLY A 231 -28.92 -9.86 -3.96
C GLY A 231 -28.64 -8.37 -4.28
N TYR A 232 -27.71 -7.73 -3.54
CA TYR A 232 -27.48 -6.29 -3.63
C TYR A 232 -27.15 -5.84 -5.05
N ARG A 233 -26.27 -6.57 -5.76
CA ARG A 233 -25.90 -6.25 -7.14
C ARG A 233 -27.11 -6.21 -8.07
N ALA A 234 -28.00 -7.20 -7.97
CA ALA A 234 -29.22 -7.25 -8.78
C ALA A 234 -30.16 -6.08 -8.45
N HIS A 235 -30.30 -5.74 -7.17
CA HIS A 235 -31.11 -4.61 -6.72
C HIS A 235 -30.60 -3.27 -7.29
N VAL A 236 -29.31 -2.98 -7.14
CA VAL A 236 -28.76 -1.71 -7.64
C VAL A 236 -28.67 -1.64 -9.17
N ALA A 237 -28.58 -2.78 -9.85
CA ALA A 237 -28.63 -2.84 -11.32
C ALA A 237 -30.01 -2.43 -11.87
N GLN A 238 -31.10 -2.68 -11.12
CA GLN A 238 -32.43 -2.20 -11.49
C GLN A 238 -32.61 -0.70 -11.25
N ALA A 239 -31.93 -0.15 -10.24
CA ALA A 239 -32.07 1.25 -9.83
C ALA A 239 -31.15 2.21 -10.60
N ARG A 240 -30.08 1.71 -11.24
CA ARG A 240 -29.05 2.51 -11.91
C ARG A 240 -29.15 2.34 -13.43
N PRO A 241 -28.93 3.41 -14.22
CA PRO A 241 -28.83 3.29 -15.67
C PRO A 241 -27.79 2.25 -16.08
N ALA A 242 -28.09 1.49 -17.13
CA ALA A 242 -27.14 0.52 -17.67
C ALA A 242 -25.93 1.24 -18.28
N SER A 243 -24.73 0.82 -17.87
CA SER A 243 -23.49 1.24 -18.53
C SER A 243 -23.30 0.49 -19.85
N ALA A 244 -22.72 1.15 -20.84
CA ALA A 244 -22.24 0.52 -22.06
C ALA A 244 -20.72 0.30 -21.96
N ALA A 245 -20.24 -0.84 -22.48
CA ALA A 245 -18.80 -1.07 -22.62
C ALA A 245 -18.21 -0.09 -23.66
N GLY A 246 -16.96 0.33 -23.44
CA GLY A 246 -16.22 1.23 -24.31
C GLY A 246 -14.72 0.89 -24.32
N GLY A 247 -13.96 1.62 -25.14
CA GLY A 247 -12.49 1.53 -25.16
C GLY A 247 -11.84 2.42 -24.10
N GLY A 248 -10.57 2.15 -23.79
CA GLY A 248 -9.71 3.07 -23.03
C GLY A 248 -9.11 4.16 -23.92
N GLY A 249 -8.30 5.05 -23.35
CA GLY A 249 -7.71 6.20 -24.05
C GLY A 249 -6.53 5.90 -24.99
N ILE A 250 -6.39 4.67 -25.50
CA ILE A 250 -5.27 4.28 -26.37
C ILE A 250 -5.40 4.88 -27.78
N VAL A 251 -6.62 4.92 -28.35
CA VAL A 251 -6.98 5.56 -29.64
C VAL A 251 -8.43 6.03 -29.64
#